data_AF-A0A7V3EQW9-F1
#
_entry.id   AF-A0A7V3EQW9-F1
#
_cell.length_a   1.000
_cell.length_b   1.000
_cell.length_c   1.000
_cell.angle_alpha   90.00
_cell.angle_beta   90.00
_cell.angle_gamma   90.00
#
_symmetry.space_group_name_H-M   'P 1'
#
loop_
_entity.id
_entity.type
_entity.pdbx_description
1 polymer ?
#
loop_
_entity_poly.entity_id
_entity_poly.type
_entity_poly.pdbx_seq_one_letter_code
_entity_poly.pdbx_strand_id
1 'polypeptide(L)' 'GPGMAVALLTTFYGSIMANLVFLPMAGKLKVRSQEEVLIKELTIEGIMSVQSGDNPRIIATKLKAFISPKLRSKVSK' A
#
# COMPACT_ATOMS: atom_id res chain seq x y z
N GLY A 1 3.19 32.65 -33.67
CA GLY A 1 3.66 31.75 -34.74
C GLY A 1 3.33 30.30 -34.39
N PRO A 2 3.27 29.38 -35.37
CA PRO A 2 2.84 27.99 -35.19
C PRO A 2 3.64 27.23 -34.09
N GLY A 3 4.91 27.59 -33.86
CA GLY A 3 5.73 26.99 -32.79
C GLY A 3 5.22 27.25 -31.37
N MET A 4 4.55 28.39 -31.12
CA MET A 4 3.99 28.69 -29.79
C MET A 4 2.75 27.85 -29.49
N ALA A 5 1.92 27.58 -30.52
CA ALA A 5 0.77 26.70 -30.38
C ALA A 5 1.16 25.26 -30.05
N VAL A 6 2.23 24.74 -30.67
CA VAL A 6 2.76 23.39 -30.39
C VAL A 6 3.33 23.28 -28.98
N ALA A 7 4.04 24.32 -28.51
CA ALA A 7 4.58 24.34 -27.14
C ALA A 7 3.45 24.29 -26.10
N LEU A 8 2.39 25.09 -26.29
CA LEU A 8 1.23 25.11 -25.39
C LEU A 8 0.46 23.78 -25.40
N LEU A 9 0.29 23.16 -26.57
CA LEU A 9 -0.33 21.82 -26.68
C LEU A 9 0.50 20.76 -25.97
N THR A 10 1.83 20.79 -26.12
CA THR A 10 2.72 19.85 -25.44
C THR A 10 2.63 20.00 -23.91
N THR A 11 2.60 21.23 -23.40
CA THR A 11 2.40 21.49 -21.96
C THR A 11 1.02 21.04 -21.48
N PHE A 12 -0.02 21.26 -22.29
CA PHE A 12 -1.39 20.84 -21.97
C PHE A 12 -1.51 19.32 -21.87
N TYR A 13 -1.03 18.58 -22.87
CA TYR A 13 -1.04 17.11 -22.85
C TYR A 13 -0.17 16.55 -21.71
N GLY A 14 0.99 17.16 -21.44
CA GLY A 14 1.85 16.78 -20.32
C GLY A 14 1.17 16.97 -18.95
N SER A 15 0.55 18.13 -18.73
CA SER A 15 -0.20 18.44 -17.50
C SER A 15 -1.37 17.48 -17.29
N ILE A 16 -2.12 17.17 -18.35
CA ILE A 16 -3.23 16.21 -18.29
C ILE A 16 -2.75 14.82 -17.93
N MET A 17 -1.71 14.30 -18.59
CA MET A 17 -1.20 12.96 -18.29
C MET A 17 -0.60 12.87 -16.88
N ALA A 18 0.14 13.89 -16.44
CA ALA A 18 0.69 13.96 -15.08
C ALA A 18 -0.41 13.85 -14.03
N ASN A 19 -1.44 14.69 -14.13
CA ASN A 19 -2.45 14.81 -13.09
C ASN A 19 -3.52 13.71 -13.14
N LEU A 20 -3.92 13.25 -14.34
CA LEU A 20 -5.00 12.26 -14.47
C LEU A 20 -4.52 10.81 -14.50
N VAL A 21 -3.28 10.55 -14.91
CA VAL A 21 -2.78 9.18 -15.07
C VAL A 21 -1.72 8.88 -14.02
N PHE A 22 -0.63 9.65 -14.00
CA PHE A 22 0.52 9.33 -13.17
C PHE A 22 0.29 9.55 -11.67
N LEU A 23 -0.35 10.66 -11.28
CA LEU A 23 -0.69 10.92 -9.86
C LEU A 23 -1.61 9.84 -9.23
N PRO A 24 -2.77 9.48 -9.83
CA PRO A 24 -3.60 8.43 -9.24
C PRO A 24 -2.95 7.04 -9.33
N MET A 25 -2.12 6.77 -10.35
CA MET A 25 -1.35 5.52 -10.43
C MET A 25 -0.34 5.42 -9.29
N ALA A 26 0.41 6.50 -9.00
CA ALA A 26 1.34 6.57 -7.88
C ALA A 26 0.61 6.41 -6.53
N GLY A 27 -0.56 7.05 -6.38
CA GLY A 27 -1.39 6.90 -5.18
C GLY A 27 -1.83 5.45 -4.95
N LYS A 28 -2.35 4.78 -5.99
CA LYS A 28 -2.74 3.36 -5.90
C LYS A 28 -1.57 2.45 -5.57
N LEU A 29 -0.41 2.69 -6.18
CA LEU A 29 0.78 1.89 -5.94
C LEU A 29 1.30 2.07 -4.52
N LYS A 30 1.25 3.30 -3.99
CA LYS A 30 1.62 3.59 -2.60
C LYS A 30 0.72 2.86 -1.61
N VAL A 31 -0.59 2.84 -1.84
CA VAL A 31 -1.54 2.09 -0.98
C VAL A 31 -1.21 0.59 -0.99
N ARG A 32 -1.00 0.00 -2.17
CA ARG A 32 -0.61 -1.42 -2.27
C ARG A 32 0.73 -1.71 -1.61
N SER A 33 1.70 -0.83 -1.78
CA SER A 33 3.02 -0.96 -1.14
C SER A 33 2.90 -0.92 0.39
N GLN A 34 2.07 -0.04 0.94
CA GLN A 34 1.82 0.01 2.39
C GLN A 34 1.15 -1.28 2.90
N GLU A 35 0.19 -1.84 2.15
CA GLU A 35 -0.43 -3.13 2.49
C GLU A 35 0.61 -4.26 2.47
N GLU A 36 1.49 -4.31 1.48
CA GLU A 36 2.55 -5.31 1.42
C GLU A 36 3.57 -5.18 2.56
N VAL A 37 3.96 -3.95 2.92
CA VAL A 37 4.88 -3.70 4.03
C VAL A 37 4.27 -4.20 5.33
N LEU A 38 3.00 -3.88 5.59
CA LEU A 38 2.28 -4.36 6.78
C LEU A 38 2.25 -5.89 6.88
N ILE A 39 2.00 -6.59 5.76
CA ILE A 39 1.99 -8.07 5.74
C ILE A 39 3.38 -8.64 6.03
N LYS A 40 4.43 -8.02 5.46
CA LYS A 40 5.82 -8.44 5.69
C LYS A 40 6.24 -8.21 7.14
N GLU A 41 5.89 -7.07 7.73
CA GLU A 41 6.11 -6.76 9.15
C GLU A 41 5.43 -7.78 10.06
N LEU A 42 4.14 -8.06 9.83
CA LEU A 42 3.39 -9.10 10.55
C LEU A 42 4.06 -10.48 10.45
N THR A 43 4.57 -10.83 9.28
CA THR A 43 5.25 -12.12 9.06
C THR A 43 6.55 -12.19 9.85
N ILE A 44 7.35 -11.13 9.83
CA ILE A 44 8.62 -11.04 10.57
C ILE A 44 8.35 -11.14 12.08
N GLU A 45 7.39 -10.37 12.60
CA GLU A 45 7.05 -10.39 14.02
C GLU A 45 6.45 -11.74 14.47
N GLY A 46 5.66 -12.38 13.60
CA GLY A 46 5.21 -13.75 13.80
C GLY A 46 6.36 -14.75 13.93
N ILE A 47 7.34 -14.68 13.02
CA ILE A 47 8.53 -15.56 13.07
C ILE A 47 9.37 -15.30 14.33
N MET A 48 9.62 -14.03 14.67
CA MET A 48 10.38 -13.68 15.88
C MET A 48 9.67 -14.17 17.16
N SER A 49 8.33 -14.07 17.21
CA SER A 49 7.55 -14.55 18.35
C SER A 49 7.59 -16.08 18.47
N VAL A 50 7.55 -16.79 17.34
CA VAL A 50 7.71 -18.26 17.32
C VAL A 50 9.12 -18.66 17.77
N GLN A 51 10.16 -17.96 17.31
CA GLN A 51 11.54 -18.21 17.73
C GLN A 51 11.75 -17.96 19.23
N SER A 52 11.10 -16.92 19.77
CA SER A 52 11.18 -16.56 21.19
C SER A 52 10.43 -17.53 22.11
N GLY A 53 9.68 -18.48 21.55
CA GLY A 53 8.90 -19.45 22.33
C GLY A 53 7.65 -18.85 22.98
N ASP A 54 7.13 -17.74 22.47
CA ASP A 54 5.87 -17.16 22.95
C ASP A 54 4.73 -18.18 22.80
N ASN A 55 3.83 -18.24 23.79
CA ASN A 55 2.67 -19.13 23.70
C ASN A 55 1.85 -18.79 22.44
N PRO A 56 1.53 -19.78 21.57
CA PRO A 56 0.79 -19.55 20.32
C PRO A 56 -0.50 -18.73 20.48
N ARG A 57 -1.13 -18.81 21.66
CA ARG A 57 -2.34 -18.05 22.01
C ARG A 57 -2.07 -16.55 22.17
N ILE A 58 -0.90 -16.18 22.67
CA ILE A 58 -0.43 -14.79 22.79
C ILE A 58 -0.04 -14.25 21.41
N ILE A 59 0.68 -15.05 20.61
CA ILE A 59 1.07 -14.70 19.23
C ILE A 59 -0.18 -14.39 18.38
N ALA A 60 -1.21 -15.25 18.46
CA ALA A 60 -2.46 -15.05 17.74
C ALA A 60 -3.21 -13.77 18.19
N THR A 61 -3.07 -13.37 19.46
CA THR A 61 -3.71 -12.15 19.99
C THR A 61 -2.96 -10.89 19.55
N LYS A 62 -1.61 -10.91 19.58
CA LYS A 62 -0.76 -9.84 19.04
C LYS A 62 -1.00 -9.64 17.54
N LEU A 63 -0.90 -10.70 16.74
CA LEU A 63 -1.14 -10.64 15.29
C LEU A 63 -2.56 -10.14 14.95
N LYS A 64 -3.58 -10.54 15.73
CA LYS A 64 -4.96 -10.02 15.56
C LYS A 64 -5.12 -8.54 15.93
N ALA A 65 -4.24 -7.98 16.76
CA ALA A 65 -4.26 -6.56 17.11
C ALA A 65 -3.65 -5.68 16.00
N PHE A 66 -2.65 -6.20 15.27
CA PHE A 66 -2.02 -5.53 14.14
C PHE A 66 -2.84 -5.59 12.84
N ILE A 67 -3.74 -6.56 12.70
CA ILE A 67 -4.67 -6.63 11.56
C ILE A 67 -5.77 -5.58 11.74
N SER A 68 -5.87 -4.66 10.78
CA SER A 68 -6.93 -3.64 10.78
C SER A 68 -8.33 -4.28 10.84
N PRO A 69 -9.31 -3.66 11.54
CA PRO A 69 -10.66 -4.22 11.72
C PRO A 69 -11.34 -4.65 10.41
N LYS A 70 -11.02 -3.98 9.29
CA LYS A 70 -11.53 -4.31 7.95
C LYS A 70 -11.04 -5.67 7.45
N LEU A 71 -9.77 -6.00 7.65
CA LEU A 71 -9.19 -7.30 7.27
C LEU A 71 -9.64 -8.43 8.22
N ARG A 72 -9.92 -8.11 9.49
CA ARG A 72 -10.42 -9.07 10.49
C ARG A 72 -11.76 -9.70 10.10
N SER A 73 -12.61 -8.97 9.36
CA SER A 73 -13.88 -9.50 8.83
C SER A 73 -13.71 -10.56 7.74
N LYS A 74 -12.60 -10.49 6.98
CA LYS A 74 -12.33 -11.38 5.83
C LYS A 74 -11.77 -12.74 6.26
N VAL A 75 -11.20 -12.82 7.47
CA VAL A 75 -10.62 -14.04 8.07
C VAL A 75 -11.62 -14.79 8.96
N SER A 76 -12.75 -14.16 9.33
CA SER A 76 -13.77 -14.75 10.20
C SER A 76 -14.92 -15.45 9.45
N LYS A 77 -14.82 -15.57 8.12
CA LYS A 77 -15.66 -16.46 7.29
C LYS A 77 -14.82 -17.63 6.86
#